data_AF-A0A8T0FD06-F1
#
_entry.id   AF-A0A8T0FD06-F1
#
_cell.length_a   1.000
_cell.length_b   1.000
_cell.length_c   1.000
_cell.angle_alpha   90.00
_cell.angle_beta   90.00
_cell.angle_gamma   90.00
#
_symmetry.space_group_name_H-M   'P 1'
#
loop_
_entity.id
_entity.type
_entity.pdbx_description
1 polymer ?
#
loop_
_entity_poly.entity_id
_entity_poly.type
_entity_poly.pdbx_seq_one_letter_code
_entity_poly.pdbx_strand_id
1 'polypeptide(L)'
;MGTGHSLLTSRQCPSPKIGSHRTACKFEMADEENFSWVFESLVGFLKGPVWEAAVLTFIERKSVVFDPVDGDEEEYKKIFEEYKNLVDTMLSSHMEDLGISPEDFQKACSETEKNIHSQFRK
;
A
#
# COMPACT_ATOMS: atom_id res chain seq x y z
N MET A 1 -23.99 -55.27 -25.15
CA MET A 1 -22.66 -54.72 -25.51
C MET A 1 -22.89 -53.34 -26.14
N GLY A 2 -22.23 -52.30 -25.63
CA GLY A 2 -22.14 -50.92 -26.20
C GLY A 2 -23.35 -50.01 -25.94
N THR A 3 -23.34 -49.16 -24.91
CA THR A 3 -22.93 -47.72 -24.91
C THR A 3 -23.64 -46.91 -26.00
N GLY A 4 -24.56 -45.98 -25.73
CA GLY A 4 -24.62 -45.03 -24.63
C GLY A 4 -23.84 -43.76 -24.99
N HIS A 5 -24.44 -42.84 -25.76
CA HIS A 5 -24.60 -41.43 -25.40
C HIS A 5 -25.11 -40.60 -26.59
N SER A 6 -26.15 -39.83 -26.30
CA SER A 6 -26.82 -38.88 -27.17
C SER A 6 -25.92 -37.68 -27.45
N LEU A 7 -25.72 -37.34 -28.73
CA LEU A 7 -25.22 -36.04 -29.17
C LEU A 7 -26.31 -35.39 -30.01
N LEU A 8 -27.31 -34.79 -29.35
CA LEU A 8 -28.05 -33.68 -29.95
C LEU A 8 -27.40 -32.38 -29.43
N THR A 9 -26.60 -31.70 -30.27
CA THR A 9 -27.03 -30.48 -30.98
C THR A 9 -28.17 -29.74 -30.28
N SER A 10 -27.87 -28.63 -29.62
CA SER A 10 -28.31 -27.32 -30.12
C SER A 10 -27.70 -26.21 -29.25
N ARG A 11 -27.44 -25.09 -29.94
CA ARG A 11 -27.00 -23.81 -29.42
C ARG A 11 -27.82 -23.39 -28.21
N GLN A 12 -27.15 -22.95 -27.15
CA GLN A 12 -27.59 -21.79 -26.38
C GLN A 12 -26.38 -21.28 -25.61
N CYS A 13 -25.92 -20.06 -25.90
CA CYS A 13 -25.07 -19.32 -24.97
C CYS A 13 -25.98 -18.78 -23.86
N PRO A 14 -25.64 -19.00 -22.59
CA PRO A 14 -26.02 -18.10 -21.52
C PRO A 14 -24.77 -17.47 -20.91
N SER A 15 -24.70 -16.15 -20.98
CA SER A 15 -23.81 -15.35 -20.13
C SER A 15 -24.26 -15.46 -18.65
N PRO A 16 -23.58 -14.76 -17.74
CA PRO A 16 -22.60 -15.25 -16.78
C PRO A 16 -23.23 -15.63 -15.42
N LYS A 17 -22.73 -16.69 -14.79
CA LYS A 17 -22.94 -16.93 -13.35
C LYS A 17 -21.66 -17.48 -12.71
N ILE A 18 -21.14 -16.64 -11.82
CA ILE A 18 -20.24 -16.89 -10.69
C ILE A 18 -20.07 -18.38 -10.37
N GLY A 19 -18.84 -18.86 -10.47
CA GLY A 19 -18.48 -20.19 -10.02
C GLY A 19 -17.14 -20.64 -10.55
N SER A 20 -16.13 -20.60 -9.67
CA SER A 20 -14.90 -21.39 -9.82
C SER A 20 -13.90 -20.92 -10.89
N HIS A 21 -13.32 -19.73 -10.69
CA HIS A 21 -11.97 -19.44 -11.21
C HIS A 21 -10.95 -20.30 -10.45
N ARG A 22 -10.84 -21.56 -10.83
CA ARG A 22 -9.67 -22.38 -10.54
C ARG A 22 -8.91 -22.55 -11.84
N THR A 23 -8.24 -21.47 -12.26
CA THR A 23 -7.12 -21.55 -13.20
C THR A 23 -5.97 -20.87 -12.50
N ALA A 24 -4.99 -21.70 -12.16
CA ALA A 24 -3.88 -21.40 -11.28
C ALA A 24 -3.20 -20.09 -11.67
N CYS A 25 -3.20 -19.12 -10.74
CA CYS A 25 -2.21 -18.07 -10.70
C CYS A 25 -0.84 -18.76 -10.67
N LYS A 26 -0.20 -18.80 -11.83
CA LYS A 26 1.22 -19.11 -11.93
C LYS A 26 1.94 -17.84 -11.46
N PHE A 27 2.02 -17.68 -10.15
CA PHE A 27 2.84 -16.66 -9.51
C PHE A 27 4.19 -17.31 -9.24
N GLU A 28 5.09 -17.25 -10.22
CA GLU A 28 6.53 -17.35 -9.97
C GLU A 28 7.26 -16.48 -11.00
N MET A 29 7.49 -15.24 -10.59
CA MET A 29 8.58 -14.37 -11.04
C MET A 29 9.20 -13.82 -9.75
N ALA A 30 10.50 -14.08 -9.60
CA ALA A 30 11.20 -14.19 -8.33
C ALA A 30 11.52 -12.84 -7.67
N ASP A 31 11.37 -12.83 -6.35
CA ASP A 31 11.85 -11.92 -5.29
C ASP A 31 11.81 -10.38 -5.50
N GLU A 32 12.22 -9.79 -6.63
CA GLU A 32 12.21 -8.33 -6.82
C GLU A 32 10.79 -7.75 -7.03
N GLU A 33 9.89 -8.48 -7.70
CA GLU A 33 8.51 -8.03 -7.90
C GLU A 33 7.65 -8.11 -6.62
N ASN A 34 8.03 -8.97 -5.67
CA ASN A 34 7.31 -9.14 -4.40
C ASN A 34 7.48 -7.97 -3.44
N PHE A 35 8.51 -7.15 -3.59
CA PHE A 35 8.69 -5.94 -2.77
C PHE A 35 8.23 -4.68 -3.50
N SER A 36 8.23 -4.70 -4.84
CA SER A 36 7.76 -3.57 -5.65
C SER A 36 6.27 -3.27 -5.44
N TRP A 37 5.40 -4.28 -5.35
CA TRP A 37 3.96 -4.05 -5.12
C TRP A 37 3.67 -3.47 -3.73
N VAL A 38 4.49 -3.81 -2.73
CA VAL A 38 4.42 -3.27 -1.37
C VAL A 38 4.72 -1.78 -1.38
N PHE A 39 5.78 -1.39 -2.09
CA PHE A 39 6.16 0.01 -2.25
C PHE A 39 5.11 0.79 -3.05
N GLU A 40 4.62 0.26 -4.17
CA GLU A 40 3.54 0.88 -4.95
C GLU A 40 2.25 1.05 -4.12
N SER A 41 1.92 0.06 -3.29
CA SER A 41 0.80 0.15 -2.33
C SER A 41 1.02 1.25 -1.29
N LEU A 42 2.22 1.34 -0.71
CA LEU A 42 2.60 2.41 0.21
C LEU A 42 2.51 3.79 -0.44
N VAL A 43 3.07 3.95 -1.64
CA VAL A 43 3.01 5.20 -2.40
C VAL A 43 1.57 5.58 -2.71
N GLY A 44 0.72 4.59 -3.03
CA GLY A 44 -0.72 4.77 -3.18
C GLY A 44 -1.39 5.25 -1.89
N PHE A 45 -1.02 4.68 -0.75
CA PHE A 45 -1.53 5.09 0.56
C PHE A 45 -1.12 6.52 0.94
N LEU A 46 0.14 6.90 0.71
CA LEU A 46 0.65 8.26 0.96
C LEU A 46 -0.02 9.32 0.07
N LYS A 47 -0.55 8.91 -1.09
CA LYS A 47 -1.37 9.76 -1.98
C LYS A 47 -2.87 9.63 -1.71
N GLY A 48 -3.25 8.80 -0.74
CA GLY A 48 -4.63 8.49 -0.42
C GLY A 48 -5.28 9.58 0.44
N PRO A 49 -6.61 9.74 0.33
CA PRO A 49 -7.34 10.75 1.10
C PRO A 49 -7.27 10.52 2.61
N VAL A 50 -7.04 9.28 3.04
CA VAL A 50 -6.93 8.92 4.46
C VAL A 50 -5.63 9.49 5.07
N TRP A 51 -4.51 9.31 4.38
CA TRP A 51 -3.23 9.91 4.77
C TRP A 51 -3.30 11.44 4.69
N GLU A 52 -3.78 11.97 3.56
CA GLU A 52 -3.87 13.40 3.32
C GLU A 52 -4.73 14.10 4.39
N ALA A 53 -5.92 13.58 4.70
CA ALA A 53 -6.78 14.13 5.73
C ALA A 53 -6.12 14.08 7.12
N ALA A 54 -5.45 12.98 7.49
CA ALA A 54 -4.78 12.86 8.77
C ALA A 54 -3.64 13.87 8.95
N VAL A 55 -2.80 14.02 7.93
CA VAL A 55 -1.68 14.97 7.93
C VAL A 55 -2.17 16.42 7.93
N LEU A 56 -3.12 16.76 7.06
CA LEU A 56 -3.67 18.13 7.02
C LEU A 56 -4.35 18.51 8.33
N THR A 57 -5.15 17.61 8.91
CA THR A 57 -5.80 17.83 10.22
C THR A 57 -4.78 17.98 11.36
N PHE A 58 -3.63 17.31 11.26
CA PHE A 58 -2.55 17.50 12.23
C PHE A 58 -1.93 18.88 12.09
N ILE A 59 -1.59 19.28 10.86
CA ILE A 59 -1.00 20.59 10.56
C ILE A 59 -1.94 21.71 11.00
N GLU A 60 -3.22 21.67 10.61
CA GLU A 60 -4.20 22.69 10.99
C GLU A 60 -4.29 22.93 12.50
N ARG A 61 -4.15 21.87 13.30
CA ARG A 61 -4.24 21.95 14.77
C ARG A 61 -2.95 22.39 15.43
N LYS A 62 -1.80 22.01 14.88
CA LYS A 62 -0.49 22.19 15.53
C LYS A 62 0.35 23.30 14.90
N SER A 63 -0.01 23.82 13.73
CA SER A 63 0.79 24.84 13.02
C SER A 63 0.79 26.21 13.71
N VAL A 64 -0.20 26.49 14.57
CA VAL A 64 -0.39 27.81 15.19
C VAL A 64 0.78 28.24 16.09
N VAL A 65 1.48 27.28 16.70
CA VAL A 65 2.59 27.57 17.61
C VAL A 65 3.92 27.79 16.88
N PHE A 66 3.97 27.52 15.57
CA PHE A 66 5.19 27.69 14.78
C PHE A 66 5.36 29.17 14.40
N ASP A 67 6.05 29.89 15.28
CA ASP A 67 6.46 31.28 15.07
C ASP A 67 7.97 31.36 14.74
N PRO A 68 8.38 32.07 13.67
CA PRO A 68 9.79 32.22 13.31
C PRO A 68 10.58 33.17 14.23
N VAL A 69 9.91 33.93 15.10
CA VAL A 69 10.52 34.93 15.99
C VAL A 69 10.49 34.46 17.45
N ASP A 70 9.33 34.00 17.94
CA ASP A 70 9.09 33.69 19.36
C ASP A 70 8.74 32.21 19.61
N GLY A 71 9.28 31.31 18.78
CA GLY A 71 9.04 29.88 18.87
C GLY A 71 9.64 29.19 20.11
N ASP A 72 8.94 28.17 20.62
CA ASP A 72 9.43 27.31 21.70
C ASP A 72 9.96 25.97 21.14
N GLU A 73 11.28 25.76 21.24
CA GLU A 73 11.93 24.54 20.79
C GLU A 73 11.46 23.27 21.52
N GLU A 74 11.08 23.35 22.79
CA GLU A 74 10.54 22.21 23.53
C GLU A 74 9.14 21.84 23.04
N GLU A 75 8.33 22.84 22.70
CA GLU A 75 7.01 22.62 22.13
C GLU A 75 7.10 22.03 20.71
N TYR A 76 8.07 22.49 19.90
CA TYR A 76 8.36 21.91 18.58
C TYR A 76 8.78 20.45 18.68
N LYS A 77 9.63 20.10 19.65
CA LYS A 77 10.01 18.70 19.90
C LYS A 77 8.80 17.85 20.28
N LYS A 78 7.91 18.35 21.16
CA LYS A 78 6.68 17.63 21.53
C LYS A 78 5.79 17.38 20.31
N ILE A 79 5.59 18.40 19.48
CA ILE A 79 4.79 18.28 18.25
C ILE A 79 5.44 17.30 17.26
N PHE A 80 6.77 17.30 17.14
CA PHE A 80 7.48 16.35 16.30
C PHE A 80 7.31 14.91 16.78
N GLU A 81 7.40 14.64 18.09
CA GLU A 81 7.12 13.31 18.65
C GLU A 81 5.68 12.88 18.40
N GLU A 82 4.71 13.78 18.58
CA GLU A 82 3.31 13.52 18.24
C GLU A 82 3.10 13.21 16.75
N TYR A 83 3.79 13.94 15.87
CA TYR A 83 3.73 13.70 14.43
C TYR A 83 4.34 12.34 14.05
N LYS A 84 5.48 11.98 14.63
CA LYS A 84 6.08 10.65 14.42
C LYS A 84 5.10 9.54 14.84
N ASN A 85 4.51 9.66 16.03
CA ASN A 85 3.54 8.67 16.51
C ASN A 85 2.32 8.55 15.59
N LEU A 86 1.84 9.67 15.04
CA LEU A 86 0.76 9.66 14.04
C LEU A 86 1.19 8.89 12.78
N VAL A 87 2.35 9.23 12.22
CA VAL A 87 2.88 8.58 11.01
C VAL A 87 3.12 7.09 11.25
N ASP A 88 3.77 6.74 12.36
CA ASP A 88 4.07 5.35 12.71
C ASP A 88 2.80 4.52 12.86
N THR A 89 1.74 5.07 13.48
CA THR A 89 0.46 4.38 13.63
C THR A 89 -0.21 4.15 12.27
N MET A 90 -0.22 5.16 11.41
CA MET A 90 -0.85 5.09 10.09
C MET A 90 -0.13 4.09 9.17
N LEU A 91 1.21 4.12 9.19
CA LEU A 91 2.03 3.19 8.43
C LEU A 91 1.94 1.76 8.96
N SER A 92 1.94 1.57 10.29
CA SER A 92 1.79 0.25 10.91
C SER A 92 0.44 -0.37 10.57
N SER A 93 -0.65 0.40 10.66
CA SER A 93 -1.98 -0.06 10.24
C SER A 93 -2.01 -0.47 8.77
N HIS A 94 -1.39 0.30 7.87
CA HIS A 94 -1.32 -0.04 6.45
C HIS A 94 -0.48 -1.30 6.20
N MET A 95 0.62 -1.50 6.92
CA MET A 95 1.43 -2.72 6.82
C MET A 95 0.70 -3.96 7.35
N GLU A 96 -0.04 -3.81 8.45
CA GLU A 96 -0.91 -4.86 9.01
C GLU A 96 -2.01 -5.27 8.02
N ASP A 97 -2.63 -4.30 7.36
CA ASP A 97 -3.68 -4.56 6.35
C ASP A 97 -3.16 -5.34 5.13
N LEU A 98 -1.88 -5.14 4.77
CA LEU A 98 -1.23 -5.90 3.70
C LEU A 98 -0.69 -7.26 4.16
N GLY A 99 -0.67 -7.52 5.48
CA GLY A 99 -0.14 -8.76 6.07
C GLY A 99 1.38 -8.91 5.91
N ILE A 100 2.12 -7.79 5.85
CA ILE A 100 3.55 -7.77 5.57
C ILE A 100 4.34 -7.61 6.87
N SER A 101 5.44 -8.35 7.00
CA SER A 101 6.36 -8.20 8.14
C SER A 101 7.17 -6.90 8.03
N PRO A 102 7.49 -6.22 9.15
CA PRO A 102 8.36 -5.05 9.14
C PRO A 102 9.72 -5.28 8.46
N GLU A 103 10.26 -6.51 8.52
CA GLU A 103 11.50 -6.86 7.82
C GLU A 103 11.36 -6.83 6.29
N ASP A 104 10.19 -7.20 5.77
CA ASP A 104 9.92 -7.22 4.33
C ASP A 104 9.64 -5.81 3.80
N PHE A 105 9.04 -4.96 4.64
CA PHE A 105 8.95 -3.53 4.37
C PHE A 105 10.33 -2.86 4.31
N GLN A 106 11.23 -3.21 5.24
CA GLN A 106 12.59 -2.69 5.27
C GLN A 106 13.37 -3.11 4.02
N LYS A 107 13.25 -4.38 3.59
CA LYS A 107 13.85 -4.86 2.33
C LYS A 107 13.30 -4.09 1.12
N ALA A 108 11.97 -3.90 1.04
CA ALA A 108 11.35 -3.15 -0.05
C ALA A 108 11.85 -1.69 -0.13
N CYS A 109 12.01 -1.03 1.01
CA CYS A 109 12.56 0.33 1.06
C CYS A 109 14.05 0.35 0.67
N SER A 110 14.87 -0.55 1.20
CA SER A 110 16.33 -0.60 0.97
C SER A 110 16.71 -1.02 -0.45
N GLU A 111 15.92 -1.87 -1.10
CA GLU A 111 16.15 -2.27 -2.49
C GLU A 111 15.90 -1.10 -3.45
N THR A 112 14.99 -0.20 -3.06
CA THR A 112 14.65 1.01 -3.80
C THR A 112 15.67 2.14 -3.59
N GLU A 113 16.36 2.24 -2.44
CA GLU A 113 17.43 3.24 -2.20
C GLU A 113 18.50 3.28 -3.30
N LYS A 114 18.80 2.14 -3.92
CA LYS A 114 19.73 2.03 -5.06
C LYS A 114 19.17 2.66 -6.35
N ASN A 115 17.85 2.83 -6.44
CA ASN A 115 17.12 3.36 -7.60
C ASN A 115 16.65 4.83 -7.40
N ILE A 116 16.40 5.25 -6.14
CA ILE A 116 15.93 6.60 -5.75
C ILE A 116 16.87 7.71 -6.23
N HIS A 117 18.18 7.46 -6.27
CA HIS A 117 19.18 8.44 -6.72
C HIS A 117 19.02 8.85 -8.21
N SER A 118 18.20 8.11 -8.98
CA SER A 118 17.92 8.41 -10.39
C SER A 118 16.58 9.12 -10.63
N GLN A 119 15.62 9.04 -9.71
CA GLN A 119 14.23 9.49 -9.92
C GLN A 119 13.90 10.86 -9.33
N PHE A 120 14.58 11.32 -8.27
CA PHE A 120 14.31 12.62 -7.65
C PHE A 120 15.13 13.80 -8.20
N ARG A 121 15.79 13.62 -9.35
CA ARG A 121 16.55 14.69 -10.06
C ARG A 121 15.89 15.13 -11.37
N LYS A 122 14.60 15.48 -11.33
CA LYS A 122 13.95 16.24 -12.40
C LYS A 122 13.15 17.39 -11.80
#